data_AF-A0A5K1FJC0-F1
#
_entry.id   AF-A0A5K1FJC0-F1
#
_cell.length_a   1.000
_cell.length_b   1.000
_cell.length_c   1.000
_cell.angle_alpha   90.00
_cell.angle_beta   90.00
_cell.angle_gamma   90.00
#
_symmetry.space_group_name_H-M   'P 1'
#
loop_
_entity.id
_entity.type
_entity.pdbx_description
1 polymer ?
#
loop_
_entity_poly.entity_id
_entity_poly.type
_entity_poly.pdbx_seq_one_letter_code
_entity_poly.pdbx_strand_id
1 'polypeptide(L)'
;AAMNVPVRLLLCVSLFFTAFPLKSAAATVVSLDVHPKILKKSGDSVRIEWNGIPTPQSFDWLGIYNPATSSDENFIGYVYLSTFPTWNSGSASIDLPLLNLRSTYQFRIFSWNESEISNNTRRDDDENPLPGTAHLLATSEVISFVNDNDPAQIHLAFGSRDDEMRVLFITRAGRRSFVRYGLKKEEQTEMVKARASTYSRSDMCDSPANSEAGWRDPGFIHDGLMKNLKPGTRYYYQ
;
A
#
# COMPACT_ATOMS: atom_id res chain seq x y z
N ALA A 1 -17.90 49.73 86.21
CA ALA A 1 -18.75 48.91 85.33
C ALA A 1 -18.09 48.87 83.96
N ALA A 2 -17.63 47.70 83.54
CA ALA A 2 -16.77 47.51 82.37
C ALA A 2 -17.56 47.54 81.06
N MET A 3 -16.93 48.12 80.02
CA MET A 3 -17.38 48.17 78.63
C MET A 3 -17.40 46.76 78.01
N ASN A 4 -18.44 46.45 77.23
CA ASN A 4 -18.52 45.25 76.40
C ASN A 4 -18.63 45.64 74.92
N VAL A 5 -17.60 45.28 74.15
CA VAL A 5 -17.56 45.36 72.68
C VAL A 5 -17.76 43.94 72.14
N PRO A 6 -18.65 43.68 71.17
CA PRO A 6 -18.82 42.36 70.62
C PRO A 6 -17.72 42.06 69.59
N VAL A 7 -16.91 41.05 69.87
CA VAL A 7 -15.92 40.49 68.94
C VAL A 7 -16.64 39.58 67.94
N ARG A 8 -16.52 39.89 66.64
CA ARG A 8 -16.95 39.01 65.53
C ARG A 8 -15.93 37.89 65.34
N LEU A 9 -16.38 36.64 65.38
CA LEU A 9 -15.58 35.46 65.04
C LEU A 9 -15.81 35.13 63.56
N LEU A 10 -14.85 35.48 62.70
CA LEU A 10 -14.83 35.05 61.29
C LEU A 10 -14.07 33.72 61.20
N LEU A 11 -14.75 32.65 60.82
CA LEU A 11 -14.13 31.34 60.60
C LEU A 11 -13.56 31.28 59.18
N CYS A 12 -12.25 31.47 59.01
CA CYS A 12 -11.56 31.23 57.73
C CYS A 12 -11.24 29.74 57.59
N VAL A 13 -11.99 29.02 56.76
CA VAL A 13 -11.65 27.65 56.36
C VAL A 13 -10.64 27.72 55.22
N SER A 14 -9.37 27.45 55.51
CA SER A 14 -8.30 27.33 54.52
C SER A 14 -8.38 25.96 53.83
N LEU A 15 -8.97 25.91 52.63
CA LEU A 15 -8.86 24.76 51.72
C LEU A 15 -7.44 24.70 51.15
N PHE A 16 -6.62 23.77 51.63
CA PHE A 16 -5.38 23.37 50.97
C PHE A 16 -5.73 22.55 49.72
N PHE A 17 -5.74 23.20 48.55
CA PHE A 17 -5.70 22.49 47.27
C PHE A 17 -4.30 21.91 47.09
N THR A 18 -4.13 20.62 47.34
CA THR A 18 -2.95 19.87 46.90
C THR A 18 -3.04 19.73 45.38
N ALA A 19 -2.35 20.62 44.66
CA ALA A 19 -2.15 20.48 43.23
C ALA A 19 -1.26 19.26 42.98
N PHE A 20 -1.88 18.11 42.69
CA PHE A 20 -1.15 16.99 42.10
C PHE A 20 -0.72 17.42 40.70
N PRO A 21 0.59 17.45 40.38
CA PRO A 21 1.01 17.67 39.00
C PRO A 21 0.46 16.52 38.16
N LEU A 22 -0.51 16.83 37.30
CA LEU A 22 -0.95 15.93 36.25
C LEU A 22 0.29 15.66 35.38
N LYS A 23 0.90 14.48 35.49
CA LYS A 23 1.85 14.02 34.48
C LYS A 23 1.07 13.92 33.18
N SER A 24 1.26 14.91 32.30
CA SER A 24 0.86 14.79 30.91
C SER A 24 1.59 13.57 30.36
N ALA A 25 0.85 12.48 30.11
CA ALA A 25 1.38 11.37 29.36
C ALA A 25 1.72 11.92 27.98
N ALA A 26 3.00 11.91 27.62
CA ALA A 26 3.38 12.19 26.24
C ALA A 26 2.57 11.22 25.36
N ALA A 27 1.84 11.76 24.38
CA ALA A 27 1.16 10.92 23.40
C ALA A 27 2.22 10.02 22.76
N THR A 28 2.15 8.72 23.01
CA THR A 28 2.98 7.74 22.33
C THR A 28 2.58 7.75 20.87
N VAL A 29 3.37 8.44 20.04
CA VAL A 29 3.20 8.41 18.59
C VAL A 29 3.62 7.02 18.13
N VAL A 30 2.70 6.29 17.50
CA VAL A 30 2.99 5.00 16.89
C VAL A 30 3.98 5.24 15.75
N SER A 31 5.15 4.58 15.78
CA SER A 31 6.11 4.66 14.68
C SER A 31 5.78 3.62 13.62
N LEU A 32 5.99 3.99 12.35
CA LEU A 32 5.83 3.10 11.19
C LEU A 32 6.95 3.39 10.20
N ASP A 33 8.02 2.61 10.31
CA ASP A 33 9.27 2.79 9.58
C ASP A 33 9.37 1.79 8.42
N VAL A 34 9.97 2.21 7.31
CA VAL A 34 10.07 1.42 6.08
C VAL A 34 11.44 1.49 5.45
N HIS A 35 12.02 0.33 5.11
CA HIS A 35 13.34 0.22 4.50
C HIS A 35 13.43 -0.93 3.49
N PRO A 36 14.03 -0.71 2.30
CA PRO A 36 14.55 0.55 1.79
C PRO A 36 13.43 1.48 1.26
N LYS A 37 13.70 2.79 1.20
CA LYS A 37 12.76 3.77 0.62
C LYS A 37 12.71 3.74 -0.91
N ILE A 38 13.75 3.18 -1.54
CA ILE A 38 13.88 3.08 -3.00
C ILE A 38 14.17 1.62 -3.37
N LEU A 39 13.25 1.01 -4.10
CA LEU A 39 13.34 -0.37 -4.59
C LEU A 39 13.93 -0.39 -6.01
N LYS A 40 14.78 -1.38 -6.32
CA LYS A 40 15.50 -1.41 -7.60
C LYS A 40 14.67 -2.09 -8.69
N LYS A 41 13.94 -3.14 -8.37
CA LYS A 41 13.15 -3.93 -9.32
C LYS A 41 11.89 -4.48 -8.66
N SER A 42 10.88 -4.77 -9.49
CA SER A 42 9.67 -5.47 -9.04
C SER A 42 10.03 -6.80 -8.36
N GLY A 43 9.40 -7.06 -7.22
CA GLY A 43 9.67 -8.22 -6.36
C GLY A 43 10.74 -7.99 -5.29
N ASP A 44 11.41 -6.83 -5.27
CA ASP A 44 12.25 -6.45 -4.14
C ASP A 44 11.40 -6.31 -2.86
N SER A 45 11.92 -6.79 -1.74
CA SER A 45 11.24 -6.73 -0.44
C SER A 45 11.47 -5.39 0.26
N VAL A 46 10.41 -4.89 0.90
CA VAL A 46 10.46 -3.80 1.88
C VAL A 46 10.21 -4.35 3.28
N ARG A 47 11.05 -3.97 4.23
CA ARG A 47 10.86 -4.18 5.66
C ARG A 47 10.00 -3.06 6.20
N ILE A 48 8.90 -3.40 6.84
CA ILE A 48 7.94 -2.48 7.46
C ILE A 48 7.93 -2.81 8.95
N GLU A 49 8.22 -1.83 9.79
CA GLU A 49 8.36 -2.00 11.24
C GLU A 49 7.49 -0.99 11.95
N TRP A 50 6.71 -1.45 12.93
CA TRP A 50 5.92 -0.57 13.77
C TRP A 50 6.19 -0.80 15.24
N ASN A 51 6.01 0.27 16.02
CA ASN A 51 6.25 0.24 17.45
C ASN A 51 5.32 1.23 18.17
N GLY A 52 4.99 0.90 19.42
CA GLY A 52 4.31 1.83 20.33
C GLY A 52 2.80 1.92 20.14
N ILE A 53 2.14 0.91 19.56
CA ILE A 53 0.67 0.82 19.58
C ILE A 53 0.21 0.63 21.04
N PRO A 54 -0.51 1.59 21.64
CA PRO A 54 -0.75 1.60 23.09
C PRO A 54 -1.79 0.57 23.54
N THR A 55 -2.78 0.30 22.71
CA THR A 55 -3.88 -0.63 23.00
C THR A 55 -4.16 -1.53 21.79
N PRO A 56 -3.27 -2.51 21.49
CA PRO A 56 -3.42 -3.37 20.31
C PRO A 56 -4.78 -4.09 20.31
N GLN A 57 -5.49 -4.07 19.18
CA GLN A 57 -6.70 -4.85 18.94
C GLN A 57 -6.43 -6.02 17.98
N SER A 58 -7.23 -7.08 18.08
CA SER A 58 -7.12 -8.27 17.22
C SER A 58 -7.39 -7.96 15.73
N PHE A 59 -8.13 -6.89 15.43
CA PHE A 59 -8.46 -6.44 14.09
C PHE A 59 -7.66 -5.21 13.64
N ASP A 60 -6.69 -4.73 14.44
CA ASP A 60 -5.73 -3.73 13.97
C ASP A 60 -5.05 -4.26 12.70
N TRP A 61 -4.79 -3.38 11.75
CA TRP A 61 -4.33 -3.81 10.42
C TRP A 61 -3.38 -2.82 9.78
N LEU A 62 -2.50 -3.37 8.92
CA LEU A 62 -1.61 -2.66 8.04
C LEU A 62 -2.23 -2.57 6.64
N GLY A 63 -2.51 -1.37 6.17
CA GLY A 63 -2.98 -1.10 4.82
C GLY A 63 -1.84 -0.82 3.85
N ILE A 64 -1.97 -1.34 2.63
CA ILE A 64 -1.02 -1.18 1.53
C ILE A 64 -1.65 -0.27 0.47
N TYR A 65 -1.04 0.88 0.21
CA TYR A 65 -1.58 1.89 -0.72
C TYR A 65 -0.67 2.07 -1.92
N ASN A 66 -1.25 2.02 -3.12
CA ASN A 66 -0.59 2.38 -4.36
C ASN A 66 -1.62 2.92 -5.37
N PRO A 67 -1.62 4.21 -5.71
CA PRO A 67 -0.62 5.22 -5.32
C PRO A 67 -0.66 5.57 -3.82
N ALA A 68 0.45 6.10 -3.30
CA ALA A 68 0.54 6.58 -1.92
C ALA A 68 -0.51 7.65 -1.57
N THR A 69 -1.05 8.34 -2.58
CA THR A 69 -2.07 9.38 -2.44
C THR A 69 -3.50 8.86 -2.36
N SER A 70 -3.71 7.54 -2.45
CA SER A 70 -5.05 6.96 -2.29
C SER A 70 -5.68 7.35 -0.95
N SER A 71 -7.00 7.56 -0.96
CA SER A 71 -7.79 7.70 0.28
C SER A 71 -7.69 6.44 1.13
N ASP A 72 -7.98 6.55 2.42
CA ASP A 72 -7.83 5.43 3.37
C ASP A 72 -8.67 4.21 2.99
N GLU A 73 -9.84 4.42 2.38
CA GLU A 73 -10.75 3.36 1.93
C GLU A 73 -10.24 2.59 0.69
N ASN A 74 -9.27 3.14 -0.04
CA ASN A 74 -8.79 2.61 -1.32
C ASN A 74 -7.41 1.96 -1.19
N PHE A 75 -7.28 1.05 -0.23
CA PHE A 75 -6.11 0.17 -0.10
C PHE A 75 -6.12 -0.94 -1.17
N ILE A 76 -4.95 -1.39 -1.60
CA ILE A 76 -4.80 -2.48 -2.60
C ILE A 76 -4.53 -3.84 -1.95
N GLY A 77 -4.34 -3.86 -0.64
CA GLY A 77 -4.09 -5.03 0.17
C GLY A 77 -3.97 -4.64 1.63
N TYR A 78 -4.12 -5.62 2.51
CA TYR A 78 -4.06 -5.40 3.95
C TYR A 78 -3.49 -6.64 4.66
N VAL A 79 -2.99 -6.45 5.87
CA VAL A 79 -2.54 -7.54 6.76
C VAL A 79 -3.03 -7.25 8.17
N TYR A 80 -3.74 -8.18 8.79
CA TYR A 80 -4.08 -8.08 10.21
C TYR A 80 -2.82 -8.19 11.06
N LEU A 81 -2.65 -7.27 12.01
CA LEU A 81 -1.49 -7.28 12.90
C LEU A 81 -1.51 -8.52 13.80
N SER A 82 -2.70 -9.04 14.14
CA SER A 82 -2.88 -10.26 14.94
C SER A 82 -2.27 -11.54 14.34
N THR A 83 -1.91 -11.52 13.05
CA THR A 83 -1.15 -12.61 12.41
C THR A 83 0.28 -12.75 12.93
N PHE A 84 0.84 -11.72 13.57
CA PHE A 84 2.21 -11.73 14.11
C PHE A 84 2.22 -12.14 15.59
N PRO A 85 3.04 -13.11 16.04
CA PRO A 85 3.05 -13.54 17.44
C PRO A 85 3.28 -12.43 18.48
N THR A 86 3.94 -11.34 18.11
CA THR A 86 4.26 -10.20 18.99
C THR A 86 3.28 -9.04 18.91
N TRP A 87 2.17 -9.18 18.18
CA TRP A 87 1.22 -8.08 17.92
C TRP A 87 0.71 -7.40 19.20
N ASN A 88 0.49 -8.20 20.25
CA ASN A 88 0.01 -7.75 21.56
C ASN A 88 1.01 -6.87 22.32
N SER A 89 2.29 -6.87 21.95
CA SER A 89 3.30 -5.95 22.48
C SER A 89 3.19 -4.54 21.88
N GLY A 90 2.37 -4.37 20.83
CA GLY A 90 2.23 -3.13 20.07
C GLY A 90 3.33 -2.91 19.04
N SER A 91 4.14 -3.94 18.78
CA SER A 91 5.31 -3.85 17.92
C SER A 91 5.54 -5.13 17.13
N ALA A 92 5.82 -4.99 15.83
CA ALA A 92 6.23 -6.10 14.98
C ALA A 92 6.89 -5.57 13.69
N SER A 93 7.37 -6.49 12.86
CA SER A 93 7.92 -6.19 11.55
C SER A 93 7.47 -7.23 10.52
N ILE A 94 7.31 -6.81 9.28
CA ILE A 94 7.01 -7.67 8.13
C ILE A 94 7.91 -7.31 6.94
N ASP A 95 8.41 -8.32 6.25
CA ASP A 95 9.07 -8.16 4.96
C ASP A 95 8.08 -8.49 3.84
N LEU A 96 7.77 -7.51 2.98
CA LEU A 96 6.82 -7.66 1.88
C LEU A 96 7.49 -7.46 0.52
N PRO A 97 7.44 -8.45 -0.41
CA PRO A 97 7.84 -8.22 -1.79
C PRO A 97 6.83 -7.31 -2.48
N LEU A 98 7.30 -6.18 -3.03
CA LEU A 98 6.42 -5.25 -3.75
C LEU A 98 6.53 -5.37 -5.25
N LEU A 99 5.39 -5.30 -5.92
CA LEU A 99 5.33 -5.21 -7.38
C LEU A 99 5.51 -3.77 -7.85
N ASN A 100 6.19 -3.57 -8.96
CA ASN A 100 6.22 -2.26 -9.60
C ASN A 100 4.89 -2.00 -10.32
N LEU A 101 3.96 -1.37 -9.61
CA LEU A 101 2.63 -1.04 -10.13
C LEU A 101 2.54 0.40 -10.67
N ARG A 102 3.67 0.97 -11.10
CA ARG A 102 3.76 2.26 -11.82
C ARG A 102 3.40 3.49 -10.99
N SER A 103 3.45 3.37 -9.66
CA SER A 103 3.19 4.46 -8.72
C SER A 103 3.90 4.20 -7.39
N THR A 104 3.98 5.22 -6.55
CA THR A 104 4.60 5.13 -5.22
C THR A 104 3.73 4.36 -4.23
N TYR A 105 4.36 3.79 -3.21
CA TYR A 105 3.69 3.08 -2.13
C TYR A 105 3.70 3.88 -0.84
N GLN A 106 2.68 3.67 -0.02
CA GLN A 106 2.62 4.08 1.38
C GLN A 106 1.92 2.99 2.19
N PHE A 107 2.29 2.88 3.45
CA PHE A 107 1.66 1.99 4.41
C PHE A 107 1.02 2.81 5.52
N ARG A 108 -0.10 2.31 6.04
CA ARG A 108 -0.83 2.95 7.12
C ARG A 108 -1.27 1.88 8.10
N ILE A 109 -1.21 2.18 9.39
CA ILE A 109 -1.77 1.31 10.43
C ILE A 109 -3.04 1.95 10.94
N PHE A 110 -4.09 1.15 11.04
CA PHE A 110 -5.34 1.55 11.65
C PHE A 110 -5.65 0.64 12.82
N SER A 111 -6.29 1.23 13.83
CA SER A 111 -6.97 0.44 14.84
C SER A 111 -8.36 0.06 14.36
N TRP A 112 -8.80 -1.14 14.69
CA TRP A 112 -10.18 -1.53 14.40
C TRP A 112 -10.73 -2.38 15.53
N ASN A 113 -11.82 -1.91 16.14
CA ASN A 113 -12.43 -2.62 17.25
C ASN A 113 -13.43 -3.66 16.72
N GLU A 114 -13.43 -4.85 17.31
CA GLU A 114 -14.38 -5.92 16.97
C GLU A 114 -15.85 -5.45 17.09
N SER A 115 -16.15 -4.55 18.02
CA SER A 115 -17.50 -3.98 18.18
C SER A 115 -17.98 -3.12 17.00
N GLU A 116 -17.07 -2.64 16.14
CA GLU A 116 -17.40 -1.94 14.90
C GLU A 116 -17.74 -2.90 13.75
N ILE A 117 -17.48 -4.20 13.92
CA ILE A 117 -17.76 -5.23 12.93
C ILE A 117 -19.21 -5.69 13.09
N SER A 118 -19.99 -5.57 12.02
CA SER A 118 -21.40 -5.96 11.98
C SER A 118 -21.66 -6.98 10.89
N ASN A 119 -22.88 -7.55 10.88
CA ASN A 119 -23.31 -8.43 9.80
C ASN A 119 -23.34 -7.74 8.42
N ASN A 120 -23.36 -6.40 8.38
CA ASN A 120 -23.32 -5.62 7.15
C ASN A 120 -21.90 -5.22 6.72
N THR A 121 -20.88 -5.55 7.53
CA THR A 121 -19.49 -5.31 7.16
C THR A 121 -19.16 -6.16 5.95
N ARG A 122 -18.67 -5.52 4.88
CA ARG A 122 -18.24 -6.22 3.66
C ARG A 122 -17.17 -7.26 4.01
N ARG A 123 -17.10 -8.35 3.25
CA ARG A 123 -16.11 -9.41 3.42
C ARG A 123 -15.35 -9.65 2.13
N ASP A 124 -14.12 -10.14 2.24
CA ASP A 124 -13.37 -10.63 1.08
C ASP A 124 -13.76 -12.07 0.71
N ASP A 125 -13.11 -12.61 -0.31
CA ASP A 125 -13.37 -13.96 -0.84
C ASP A 125 -13.05 -15.07 0.16
N ASP A 126 -12.22 -14.79 1.17
CA ASP A 126 -11.86 -15.70 2.26
C ASP A 126 -12.77 -15.52 3.50
N GLU A 127 -13.88 -14.78 3.35
CA GLU A 127 -14.84 -14.42 4.41
C GLU A 127 -14.28 -13.55 5.54
N ASN A 128 -13.10 -12.94 5.38
CA ASN A 128 -12.58 -11.99 6.35
C ASN A 128 -13.34 -10.65 6.23
N PRO A 129 -13.67 -9.98 7.35
CA PRO A 129 -14.29 -8.67 7.29
C PRO A 129 -13.31 -7.66 6.65
N LEU A 130 -13.79 -6.81 5.75
CA LEU A 130 -12.96 -5.80 5.11
C LEU A 130 -12.67 -4.67 6.11
N PRO A 131 -11.40 -4.32 6.33
CA PRO A 131 -11.02 -3.39 7.39
C PRO A 131 -11.65 -2.00 7.34
N GLY A 132 -12.08 -1.51 8.50
CA GLY A 132 -12.52 -0.12 8.71
C GLY A 132 -11.34 0.84 8.83
N THR A 133 -11.52 2.08 8.39
CA THR A 133 -10.46 3.10 8.24
C THR A 133 -10.62 4.30 9.18
N ALA A 134 -11.55 4.24 10.13
CA ALA A 134 -11.91 5.39 10.98
C ALA A 134 -10.78 5.83 11.95
N HIS A 135 -9.89 4.90 12.33
CA HIS A 135 -8.92 5.12 13.39
C HIS A 135 -7.47 4.94 12.90
N LEU A 136 -6.99 5.90 12.10
CA LEU A 136 -5.59 5.93 11.66
C LEU A 136 -4.64 6.13 12.84
N LEU A 137 -3.69 5.21 13.03
CA LEU A 137 -2.67 5.26 14.07
C LEU A 137 -1.33 5.81 13.57
N ALA A 138 -0.89 5.38 12.39
CA ALA A 138 0.40 5.77 11.82
C ALA A 138 0.39 5.73 10.30
N THR A 139 1.27 6.52 9.69
CA THR A 139 1.49 6.54 8.24
C THR A 139 2.99 6.50 7.98
N SER A 140 3.41 5.63 7.07
CA SER A 140 4.82 5.49 6.70
C SER A 140 5.27 6.64 5.80
N GLU A 141 6.59 6.81 5.67
CA GLU A 141 7.14 7.53 4.54
C GLU A 141 6.77 6.85 3.21
N VAL A 142 6.72 7.66 2.16
CA VAL A 142 6.45 7.18 0.80
C VAL A 142 7.68 6.48 0.27
N ILE A 143 7.49 5.32 -0.35
CA ILE A 143 8.55 4.58 -1.03
C ILE A 143 8.26 4.47 -2.53
N SER A 144 9.31 4.30 -3.33
CA SER A 144 9.19 4.22 -4.79
C SER A 144 10.14 3.20 -5.39
N PHE A 145 9.89 2.83 -6.65
CA PHE A 145 10.91 2.15 -7.46
C PHE A 145 11.87 3.19 -8.06
N VAL A 146 13.11 2.80 -8.33
CA VAL A 146 14.08 3.64 -9.06
C VAL A 146 13.51 4.05 -10.42
N ASN A 147 12.83 3.12 -11.10
CA ASN A 147 12.14 3.37 -12.35
C ASN A 147 10.73 2.78 -12.30
N ASP A 148 9.72 3.63 -12.10
CA ASP A 148 8.31 3.24 -12.13
C ASP A 148 7.79 2.93 -13.54
N ASN A 149 8.59 3.20 -14.57
CA ASN A 149 8.30 2.91 -15.98
C ASN A 149 9.02 1.65 -16.50
N ASP A 150 9.63 0.84 -15.64
CA ASP A 150 10.21 -0.44 -16.07
C ASP A 150 9.13 -1.34 -16.72
N PRO A 151 9.45 -2.03 -17.83
CA PRO A 151 8.60 -3.08 -18.38
C PRO A 151 8.33 -4.17 -17.35
N ALA A 152 7.06 -4.43 -17.07
CA ALA A 152 6.62 -5.45 -16.13
C ALA A 152 5.50 -6.30 -16.74
N GLN A 153 5.12 -7.36 -16.00
CA GLN A 153 4.02 -8.26 -16.38
C GLN A 153 4.14 -8.76 -17.82
N ILE A 154 5.33 -9.28 -18.14
CA ILE A 154 5.63 -9.79 -19.46
C ILE A 154 4.80 -11.06 -19.71
N HIS A 155 4.05 -11.09 -20.81
CA HIS A 155 3.29 -12.25 -21.25
C HIS A 155 3.61 -12.57 -22.71
N LEU A 156 3.65 -13.87 -23.03
CA LEU A 156 3.75 -14.34 -24.40
C LEU A 156 2.39 -14.79 -24.90
N ALA A 157 2.10 -14.52 -26.16
CA ALA A 157 0.93 -15.03 -26.85
C ALA A 157 1.29 -15.40 -28.29
N PHE A 158 0.60 -16.38 -28.88
CA PHE A 158 0.79 -16.69 -30.29
C PHE A 158 0.35 -15.52 -31.18
N GLY A 159 1.04 -15.35 -32.30
CA GLY A 159 0.60 -14.47 -33.38
C GLY A 159 -0.52 -15.10 -34.20
N SER A 160 -0.83 -14.48 -35.34
CA SER A 160 -1.84 -15.02 -36.26
C SER A 160 -1.27 -16.12 -37.15
N ARG A 161 0.05 -16.18 -37.27
CA ARG A 161 0.80 -17.20 -38.02
C ARG A 161 1.60 -18.09 -37.07
N ASP A 162 1.97 -19.27 -37.55
CA ASP A 162 2.77 -20.26 -36.82
C ASP A 162 4.25 -19.86 -36.64
N ASP A 163 4.71 -18.84 -37.38
CA ASP A 163 6.03 -18.22 -37.28
C ASP A 163 6.03 -16.89 -36.50
N GLU A 164 4.97 -16.62 -35.73
CA GLU A 164 4.78 -15.37 -34.99
C GLU A 164 4.50 -15.57 -33.49
N MET A 165 5.04 -14.66 -32.68
CA MET A 165 4.78 -14.61 -31.24
C MET A 165 4.78 -13.17 -30.73
N ARG A 166 3.82 -12.84 -29.88
CA ARG A 166 3.68 -11.54 -29.23
C ARG A 166 4.40 -11.55 -27.90
N VAL A 167 5.11 -10.47 -27.62
CA VAL A 167 5.60 -10.10 -26.30
C VAL A 167 4.77 -8.92 -25.83
N LEU A 168 3.91 -9.16 -24.84
CA LEU A 168 3.08 -8.17 -24.19
C LEU A 168 3.77 -7.73 -22.90
N PHE A 169 3.85 -6.43 -22.64
CA PHE A 169 4.40 -5.89 -21.39
C PHE A 169 3.75 -4.56 -21.05
N ILE A 170 3.84 -4.16 -19.78
CA ILE A 170 3.20 -2.94 -19.28
C ILE A 170 4.26 -1.97 -18.78
N THR A 171 4.11 -0.68 -19.11
CA THR A 171 4.91 0.42 -18.54
C THR A 171 4.01 1.52 -17.99
N ARG A 172 4.56 2.46 -17.22
CA ARG A 172 3.82 3.65 -16.75
C ARG A 172 3.37 4.57 -17.89
N ALA A 173 4.24 4.81 -18.84
CA ALA A 173 4.06 5.77 -19.92
C ALA A 173 4.26 5.10 -21.28
N GLY A 174 3.50 5.54 -22.28
CA GLY A 174 3.52 5.05 -23.66
C GLY A 174 4.75 5.52 -24.44
N ARG A 175 5.93 5.43 -23.84
CA ARG A 175 7.21 5.72 -24.49
C ARG A 175 7.41 4.76 -25.66
N ARG A 176 8.18 5.18 -26.65
CA ARG A 176 8.57 4.29 -27.75
C ARG A 176 9.39 3.13 -27.18
N SER A 177 8.85 1.93 -27.33
CA SER A 177 9.44 0.70 -26.82
C SER A 177 9.64 -0.30 -27.95
N PHE A 178 10.57 -1.22 -27.74
CA PHE A 178 10.97 -2.24 -28.70
C PHE A 178 11.12 -3.57 -27.97
N VAL A 179 10.98 -4.66 -28.72
CA VAL A 179 11.32 -6.01 -28.27
C VAL A 179 12.48 -6.46 -29.13
N ARG A 180 13.59 -6.83 -28.48
CA ARG A 180 14.74 -7.42 -29.15
C ARG A 180 14.71 -8.92 -28.93
N TYR A 181 15.05 -9.70 -29.95
CA TYR A 181 15.02 -11.17 -29.85
C TYR A 181 16.07 -11.84 -30.73
N GLY A 182 16.37 -13.10 -30.42
CA GLY A 182 17.38 -13.87 -31.14
C GLY A 182 17.55 -15.29 -30.59
N LEU A 183 18.42 -16.06 -31.24
CA LEU A 183 18.69 -17.46 -30.86
C LEU A 183 19.64 -17.60 -29.67
N LYS A 184 20.42 -16.56 -29.39
CA LYS A 184 21.30 -16.49 -28.21
C LYS A 184 20.93 -15.29 -27.37
N LYS A 185 21.09 -15.42 -26.05
CA LYS A 185 20.73 -14.39 -25.08
C LYS A 185 21.57 -13.12 -25.26
N GLU A 186 22.83 -13.28 -25.62
CA GLU A 186 23.80 -12.20 -25.80
C GLU A 186 23.75 -11.59 -27.22
N GLU A 187 23.08 -12.25 -28.17
CA GLU A 187 23.00 -11.87 -29.59
C GLU A 187 21.53 -11.78 -30.07
N GLN A 188 20.80 -10.82 -29.50
CA GLN A 188 19.44 -10.48 -29.91
C GLN A 188 19.46 -9.40 -31.02
N THR A 189 19.71 -9.84 -32.25
CA THR A 189 19.88 -8.95 -33.42
C THR A 189 18.56 -8.49 -34.02
N GLU A 190 17.50 -9.28 -33.88
CA GLU A 190 16.18 -8.91 -34.37
C GLU A 190 15.51 -7.91 -33.41
N MET A 191 14.80 -6.94 -33.96
CA MET A 191 14.12 -5.92 -33.16
C MET A 191 12.79 -5.52 -33.81
N VAL A 192 11.72 -5.55 -33.02
CA VAL A 192 10.41 -5.04 -33.44
C VAL A 192 9.99 -3.88 -32.57
N LYS A 193 9.32 -2.89 -33.17
CA LYS A 193 8.66 -1.82 -32.42
C LYS A 193 7.43 -2.37 -31.73
N ALA A 194 7.29 -2.13 -30.42
CA ALA A 194 6.09 -2.48 -29.68
C ALA A 194 5.03 -1.38 -29.83
N ARG A 195 3.80 -1.76 -30.16
CA ARG A 195 2.66 -0.83 -30.25
C ARG A 195 2.10 -0.62 -28.85
N ALA A 196 2.02 0.63 -28.41
CA ALA A 196 1.46 0.99 -27.12
C ALA A 196 -0.04 1.32 -27.24
N SER A 197 -0.85 0.78 -26.35
CA SER A 197 -2.25 1.14 -26.14
C SER A 197 -2.53 1.30 -24.64
N THR A 198 -3.64 1.95 -24.32
CA THR A 198 -4.11 2.12 -22.94
C THR A 198 -5.63 2.22 -22.94
N TYR A 199 -6.23 2.27 -21.75
CA TYR A 199 -7.62 2.58 -21.53
C TYR A 199 -7.74 3.48 -20.30
N SER A 200 -8.85 4.20 -20.22
CA SER A 200 -9.17 5.18 -19.20
C SER A 200 -10.42 4.75 -18.42
N ARG A 201 -10.69 5.44 -17.31
CA ARG A 201 -11.86 5.17 -16.48
C ARG A 201 -13.18 5.28 -17.23
N SER A 202 -13.26 6.24 -18.16
CA SER A 202 -14.44 6.45 -18.99
C SER A 202 -14.69 5.34 -20.01
N ASP A 203 -13.70 4.48 -20.27
CA ASP A 203 -13.87 3.30 -21.12
C ASP A 203 -14.52 2.12 -20.37
N MET A 204 -14.67 2.22 -19.03
CA MET A 204 -15.28 1.17 -18.21
C MET A 204 -16.81 1.32 -18.16
N CYS A 205 -17.51 0.21 -18.41
CA CYS A 205 -18.97 0.24 -18.56
C CYS A 205 -19.74 0.44 -17.25
N ASP A 206 -19.27 -0.15 -16.13
CA ASP A 206 -20.05 -0.20 -14.89
C ASP A 206 -19.16 -0.12 -13.64
N SER A 207 -19.81 0.13 -12.50
CA SER A 207 -19.23 0.10 -11.17
C SER A 207 -18.83 -1.34 -10.78
N PRO A 208 -17.74 -1.54 -10.03
CA PRO A 208 -16.85 -0.52 -9.49
C PRO A 208 -15.75 -0.07 -10.46
N ALA A 209 -15.59 -0.70 -11.64
CA ALA A 209 -14.47 -0.42 -12.54
C ALA A 209 -14.43 1.03 -13.05
N ASN A 210 -15.59 1.66 -13.23
CA ASN A 210 -15.69 3.08 -13.60
C ASN A 210 -15.69 4.05 -12.40
N SER A 211 -15.68 3.54 -11.17
CA SER A 211 -15.72 4.33 -9.93
C SER A 211 -14.30 4.66 -9.44
N GLU A 212 -14.17 5.60 -8.51
CA GLU A 212 -12.87 5.90 -7.89
C GLU A 212 -12.29 4.70 -7.11
N ALA A 213 -13.15 3.90 -6.47
CA ALA A 213 -12.72 2.77 -5.65
C ALA A 213 -12.20 1.58 -6.49
N GLY A 214 -12.76 1.37 -7.69
CA GLY A 214 -12.37 0.25 -8.56
C GLY A 214 -11.48 0.62 -9.73
N TRP A 215 -11.25 1.92 -9.97
CA TRP A 215 -10.40 2.38 -11.06
C TRP A 215 -8.94 2.47 -10.65
N ARG A 216 -8.05 1.95 -11.51
CA ARG A 216 -6.61 2.17 -11.40
C ARG A 216 -6.01 2.35 -12.78
N ASP A 217 -5.12 3.33 -12.91
CA ASP A 217 -4.44 3.60 -14.17
C ASP A 217 -3.63 2.37 -14.63
N PRO A 218 -3.95 1.80 -15.81
CA PRO A 218 -3.29 0.59 -16.29
C PRO A 218 -1.88 0.85 -16.83
N GLY A 219 -1.46 2.12 -16.95
CA GLY A 219 -0.28 2.51 -17.70
C GLY A 219 -0.50 2.28 -19.20
N PHE A 220 0.51 1.74 -19.87
CA PHE A 220 0.46 1.43 -21.29
C PHE A 220 0.82 -0.02 -21.53
N ILE A 221 -0.04 -0.71 -22.27
CA ILE A 221 0.15 -2.08 -22.73
C ILE A 221 0.89 -2.01 -24.05
N HIS A 222 2.03 -2.67 -24.13
CA HIS A 222 2.86 -2.73 -25.34
C HIS A 222 2.76 -4.11 -25.97
N ASP A 223 2.57 -4.14 -27.29
CA ASP A 223 2.45 -5.36 -28.10
C ASP A 223 3.56 -5.38 -29.16
N GLY A 224 4.58 -6.21 -28.91
CA GLY A 224 5.66 -6.49 -29.85
C GLY A 224 5.47 -7.83 -30.54
N LEU A 225 5.19 -7.81 -31.86
CA LEU A 225 5.01 -9.02 -32.66
C LEU A 225 6.34 -9.47 -33.28
N MET A 226 6.96 -10.49 -32.69
CA MET A 226 8.10 -11.20 -33.27
C MET A 226 7.64 -12.03 -34.47
N LYS A 227 8.46 -12.07 -35.52
CA LYS A 227 8.13 -12.73 -36.80
C LYS A 227 9.27 -13.59 -37.29
N ASN A 228 8.97 -14.43 -38.29
CA ASN A 228 9.92 -15.34 -38.95
C ASN A 228 10.58 -16.32 -37.96
N LEU A 229 9.82 -16.75 -36.94
CA LEU A 229 10.29 -17.69 -35.93
C LEU A 229 10.27 -19.10 -36.50
N LYS A 230 11.30 -19.89 -36.17
CA LYS A 230 11.36 -21.30 -36.54
C LYS A 230 10.58 -22.15 -35.52
N PRO A 231 9.64 -23.02 -35.94
CA PRO A 231 8.96 -23.93 -35.05
C PRO A 231 9.93 -24.78 -34.22
N GLY A 232 9.54 -25.13 -32.98
CA GLY A 232 10.35 -25.95 -32.08
C GLY A 232 11.68 -25.33 -31.64
N THR A 233 11.92 -24.05 -31.94
CA THR A 233 13.18 -23.36 -31.64
C THR A 233 13.03 -22.43 -30.46
N ARG A 234 14.01 -22.45 -29.54
CA ARG A 234 14.08 -21.51 -28.41
C ARG A 234 14.60 -20.15 -28.88
N TYR A 235 13.90 -19.09 -28.50
CA TYR A 235 14.33 -17.71 -28.68
C TYR A 235 14.48 -17.02 -27.32
N TYR A 236 15.43 -16.10 -27.23
CA TYR A 236 15.59 -15.18 -26.12
C TYR A 236 15.08 -13.81 -26.53
N TYR A 237 14.50 -13.07 -25.59
CA TYR A 237 13.98 -11.74 -25.84
C TYR A 237 14.26 -10.78 -24.67
N GLN A 238 14.23 -9.47 -24.96
CA GLN A 238 14.35 -8.37 -24.00
C GLN A 238 13.44 -7.21 -24.42
#